data_AF-A0AAD2J7H8-F1
#
_entry.id   AF-A0AAD2J7H8-F1
#
_cell.length_a   1.000
_cell.length_b   1.000
_cell.length_c   1.000
_cell.angle_alpha   90.00
_cell.angle_beta   90.00
_cell.angle_gamma   90.00
#
_symmetry.space_group_name_H-M   'P 1'
#
loop_
_entity.id
_entity.type
_entity.pdbx_description
1 polymer ?
#
loop_
_entity_poly.entity_id
_entity_poly.type
_entity_poly.pdbx_seq_one_letter_code
_entity_poly.pdbx_strand_id
1 'polypeptide(L)'
;MAGKVRKQIKQGGWLSVIALTSLFVSVFTLFYIFRHSVQFNLWGTAEWLMFWQLTVVSVTAVIALGTIFINKKTSKQKATLDVILNDYQDAQFVEADNHISPYIRGTAVDDNNARIDLYEIYQNKGGQWEKERGHLLTVINRHEFYACAINSGVLDEDLFKRLHCTNFIKLWNAVSPLVMKIREEERKDTIFRELEILVALWKANPLKASDL
;
A
#
# COMPACT_ATOMS: atom_id res chain seq x y z
N MET A 1 -0.54 21.53 34.53
CA MET A 1 -1.55 21.06 33.55
C MET A 1 -1.63 19.52 33.40
N ALA A 2 -0.63 18.74 33.83
CA ALA A 2 -0.63 17.26 33.71
C ALA A 2 -1.68 16.51 34.56
N GLY A 3 -2.17 17.10 35.66
CA GLY A 3 -3.16 16.45 36.55
C GLY A 3 -4.59 16.36 35.97
N LYS A 4 -4.98 17.27 35.07
CA LYS A 4 -6.31 17.25 34.41
C LYS A 4 -6.38 16.18 33.32
N VAL A 5 -5.29 15.98 32.57
CA VAL A 5 -5.19 14.97 31.48
C VAL A 5 -5.27 13.54 32.03
N ARG A 6 -4.60 13.26 33.17
CA ARG A 6 -4.64 11.93 33.81
C ARG A 6 -6.03 11.55 34.36
N LYS A 7 -6.85 12.54 34.70
CA LYS A 7 -8.23 12.35 35.18
C LYS A 7 -9.22 12.11 34.02
N GLN A 8 -9.03 12.77 32.88
CA GLN A 8 -9.81 12.53 31.66
C GLN A 8 -9.54 11.14 31.04
N ILE A 9 -8.30 10.64 31.08
CA ILE A 9 -7.96 9.30 30.56
C ILE A 9 -8.62 8.18 31.41
N LYS A 10 -8.71 8.35 32.74
CA LYS A 10 -9.45 7.41 33.62
C LYS A 10 -10.97 7.48 33.42
N GLN A 11 -11.53 8.65 33.13
CA GLN A 11 -12.96 8.81 32.85
C GLN A 11 -13.36 8.25 31.48
N GLY A 12 -12.51 8.38 30.45
CA GLY A 12 -12.74 7.78 29.12
C GLY A 12 -12.71 6.25 29.13
N GLY A 13 -11.86 5.64 29.96
CA GLY A 13 -11.83 4.18 30.14
C GLY A 13 -13.14 3.61 30.72
N TRP A 14 -13.76 4.32 31.66
CA TRP A 14 -15.04 3.90 32.25
C TRP A 14 -16.21 4.01 31.27
N LEU A 15 -16.23 5.05 30.43
CA LEU A 15 -17.24 5.21 29.38
C LEU A 15 -17.14 4.09 28.31
N SER A 16 -15.93 3.65 27.96
CA SER A 16 -15.73 2.51 27.07
C SER A 16 -16.24 1.20 27.65
N VAL A 17 -16.02 0.97 28.96
CA VAL A 17 -16.53 -0.22 29.67
C VAL A 17 -18.06 -0.21 29.75
N ILE A 18 -18.68 0.96 30.01
CA ILE A 18 -20.14 1.11 30.01
C ILE A 18 -20.72 0.90 28.60
N ALA A 19 -20.07 1.41 27.55
CA ALA A 19 -20.50 1.20 26.18
C ALA A 19 -20.44 -0.28 25.78
N LEU A 20 -19.33 -0.98 26.07
CA LEU A 20 -19.18 -2.42 25.83
C LEU A 20 -20.24 -3.24 26.57
N THR A 21 -20.46 -2.97 27.86
CA THR A 21 -21.49 -3.67 28.65
C THR A 21 -22.91 -3.43 28.11
N SER A 22 -23.23 -2.21 27.68
CA SER A 22 -24.53 -1.91 27.06
C SER A 22 -24.74 -2.66 25.73
N LEU A 23 -23.68 -2.83 24.94
CA LEU A 23 -23.72 -3.58 23.69
C LEU A 23 -23.95 -5.07 23.95
N PHE A 24 -23.25 -5.65 24.93
CA PHE A 24 -23.47 -7.05 25.34
C PHE A 24 -24.88 -7.29 25.87
N VAL A 25 -25.41 -6.38 26.68
CA VAL A 25 -26.79 -6.46 27.17
C VAL A 25 -27.79 -6.37 26.01
N SER A 26 -27.58 -5.46 25.05
CA SER A 26 -28.44 -5.34 23.87
C SER A 26 -28.43 -6.61 23.02
N VAL A 27 -27.26 -7.19 22.75
CA VAL A 27 -27.12 -8.44 21.98
C VAL A 27 -27.79 -9.59 22.73
N PHE A 28 -27.60 -9.68 24.05
CA PHE A 28 -28.22 -10.70 24.88
C PHE A 28 -29.75 -10.57 24.90
N THR A 29 -30.29 -9.35 24.99
CA THR A 29 -31.75 -9.14 24.93
C THR A 29 -32.34 -9.50 23.57
N LEU A 30 -31.67 -9.16 22.47
CA LEU A 30 -32.10 -9.55 21.12
C LEU A 30 -32.08 -11.07 20.97
N PHE A 31 -31.04 -11.73 21.48
CA PHE A 31 -30.93 -13.20 21.46
C PHE A 31 -31.99 -13.88 22.35
N TYR A 32 -32.29 -13.31 23.52
CA TYR A 32 -33.31 -13.81 24.43
C TYR A 32 -34.71 -13.70 23.82
N ILE A 33 -35.04 -12.54 23.23
CA ILE A 33 -36.31 -12.32 22.52
C ILE A 33 -36.41 -13.28 21.33
N PHE A 34 -35.33 -13.45 20.57
CA PHE A 34 -35.29 -14.40 19.46
C PHE A 34 -35.58 -15.83 19.94
N ARG A 35 -34.94 -16.28 21.03
CA ARG A 35 -35.14 -17.63 21.58
C ARG A 35 -36.53 -17.84 22.18
N HIS A 36 -37.15 -16.81 22.76
CA HIS A 36 -38.48 -16.91 23.36
C HIS A 36 -39.60 -16.83 22.31
N SER A 37 -39.45 -15.97 21.30
CA SER A 37 -40.41 -15.81 20.21
C SER A 37 -40.38 -17.00 19.23
N VAL A 38 -39.24 -17.69 19.12
CA VAL A 38 -39.09 -18.86 18.25
C VAL A 38 -39.46 -20.13 19.02
N GLN A 39 -40.75 -20.47 19.06
CA GLN A 39 -41.23 -21.75 19.56
C GLN A 39 -41.23 -22.82 18.46
N PHE A 40 -40.07 -23.42 18.20
CA PHE A 40 -39.88 -24.49 17.20
C PHE A 40 -40.87 -25.67 17.36
N ASN A 41 -41.43 -25.86 18.55
CA ASN A 41 -42.32 -26.97 18.87
C ASN A 41 -43.77 -26.78 18.33
N LEU A 42 -44.14 -25.57 17.90
CA LEU A 42 -45.49 -25.23 17.38
C LEU A 42 -45.50 -24.96 15.88
N TRP A 43 -44.36 -25.15 15.20
CA TRP A 43 -44.22 -24.82 13.79
C TRP A 43 -44.91 -25.87 12.92
N GLY A 44 -45.78 -25.41 12.02
CA GLY A 44 -46.35 -26.23 10.97
C GLY A 44 -45.35 -26.43 9.80
N THR A 45 -45.83 -27.12 8.77
CA THR A 45 -45.03 -27.39 7.56
C THR A 45 -44.66 -26.12 6.79
N ALA A 46 -45.52 -25.09 6.85
CA ALA A 46 -45.30 -23.81 6.15
C ALA A 46 -44.20 -22.97 6.82
N GLU A 47 -44.20 -22.89 8.15
CA GLU A 47 -43.20 -22.15 8.93
C GLU A 47 -41.80 -22.77 8.76
N TRP A 48 -41.73 -24.10 8.71
CA TRP A 48 -40.47 -24.81 8.44
C TRP A 48 -39.93 -24.53 7.03
N LEU A 49 -40.82 -24.44 6.04
CA LEU A 49 -40.44 -24.10 4.67
C LEU A 49 -39.89 -22.68 4.57
N MET A 50 -40.53 -21.70 5.22
CA MET A 50 -40.02 -20.31 5.27
C MET A 50 -38.67 -20.21 5.99
N PHE A 51 -38.48 -20.96 7.08
CA PHE A 51 -37.20 -20.99 7.80
C PHE A 51 -36.05 -21.52 6.91
N TRP A 52 -36.29 -22.62 6.18
CA TRP A 52 -35.29 -23.15 5.26
C TRP A 52 -35.01 -22.20 4.09
N GLN A 53 -36.05 -21.58 3.53
CA GLN A 53 -35.88 -20.59 2.48
C GLN A 53 -35.02 -19.41 2.94
N LEU A 54 -35.29 -18.86 4.13
CA LEU A 54 -34.51 -17.77 4.71
C LEU A 54 -33.06 -18.19 4.96
N THR A 55 -32.85 -19.42 5.43
CA THR A 55 -31.52 -19.98 5.67
C THR A 55 -30.72 -20.07 4.37
N VAL A 56 -31.33 -20.60 3.29
CA VAL A 56 -30.68 -20.68 1.98
C VAL A 56 -30.30 -19.29 1.46
N VAL A 57 -31.23 -18.33 1.51
CA VAL A 57 -30.96 -16.95 1.07
C VAL A 57 -29.82 -16.32 1.89
N SER A 58 -29.79 -16.56 3.21
CA SER A 58 -28.72 -16.06 4.09
C SER A 58 -27.37 -16.67 3.75
N VAL A 59 -27.30 -17.99 3.52
CA VAL A 59 -26.05 -18.66 3.12
C VAL A 59 -25.57 -18.15 1.76
N THR A 60 -26.46 -18.00 0.78
CA THR A 60 -26.11 -17.43 -0.54
C THR A 60 -25.57 -16.01 -0.42
N ALA A 61 -26.18 -15.17 0.42
CA ALA A 61 -25.70 -13.81 0.66
C ALA A 61 -24.28 -13.80 1.26
N VAL A 62 -24.00 -14.67 2.24
CA VAL A 62 -22.67 -14.80 2.84
C VAL A 62 -21.62 -15.26 1.80
N ILE A 63 -21.95 -16.25 0.97
CA ILE A 63 -21.06 -16.73 -0.10
C ILE A 63 -20.79 -15.62 -1.13
N ALA A 64 -21.83 -14.86 -1.52
CA ALA A 64 -21.71 -13.77 -2.46
C ALA A 64 -20.79 -12.66 -1.91
N LEU A 65 -20.98 -12.27 -0.64
CA LEU A 65 -20.09 -11.31 0.02
C LEU A 65 -18.65 -11.81 0.07
N GLY A 66 -18.44 -13.07 0.49
CA GLY A 66 -17.11 -13.70 0.51
C GLY A 66 -16.44 -13.68 -0.86
N THR A 67 -17.19 -14.03 -1.90
CA THR A 67 -16.72 -14.00 -3.30
C THR A 67 -16.30 -12.60 -3.73
N ILE A 68 -17.08 -11.56 -3.40
CA ILE A 68 -16.72 -10.17 -3.72
C ILE A 68 -15.41 -9.75 -3.06
N PHE A 69 -15.22 -10.09 -1.78
CA PHE A 69 -13.98 -9.75 -1.06
C PHE A 69 -12.76 -10.46 -1.66
N ILE A 70 -12.88 -11.76 -1.96
CA ILE A 70 -11.81 -12.55 -2.58
C ILE A 70 -11.51 -11.99 -3.98
N ASN A 71 -12.54 -11.76 -4.79
CA ASN A 71 -12.39 -11.22 -6.14
C ASN A 71 -11.73 -9.85 -6.14
N LYS A 72 -12.03 -8.98 -5.17
CA LYS A 72 -11.35 -7.68 -5.03
C LYS A 72 -9.85 -7.86 -4.80
N LYS A 73 -9.44 -8.80 -3.94
CA LYS A 73 -8.02 -9.10 -3.71
C LYS A 73 -7.35 -9.68 -4.96
N THR A 74 -7.95 -10.70 -5.56
CA THR A 74 -7.44 -11.33 -6.79
C THR A 74 -7.34 -10.32 -7.94
N SER A 75 -8.32 -9.40 -8.06
CA SER A 75 -8.30 -8.36 -9.08
C SER A 75 -7.13 -7.40 -8.91
N LYS A 76 -6.80 -6.99 -7.67
CA LYS A 76 -5.63 -6.14 -7.40
C LYS A 76 -4.32 -6.86 -7.70
N GLN A 77 -4.21 -8.13 -7.30
CA GLN A 77 -3.03 -8.95 -7.56
C GLN A 77 -2.81 -9.12 -9.07
N LYS A 78 -3.87 -9.38 -9.83
CA LYS A 78 -3.80 -9.46 -11.28
C LYS A 78 -3.38 -8.13 -11.90
N ALA A 79 -4.00 -7.01 -11.51
CA ALA A 79 -3.62 -5.69 -12.02
C ALA A 79 -2.15 -5.37 -11.74
N THR A 80 -1.64 -5.76 -10.57
CA THR A 80 -0.23 -5.58 -10.19
C THR A 80 0.70 -6.45 -11.02
N LEU A 81 0.33 -7.72 -11.24
CA LEU A 81 1.08 -8.63 -12.11
C LEU A 81 1.13 -8.12 -13.56
N ASP A 82 0.00 -7.65 -14.09
CA ASP A 82 -0.10 -7.12 -15.44
C ASP A 82 0.79 -5.87 -15.61
N VAL A 83 0.82 -4.97 -14.62
CA VAL A 83 1.73 -3.81 -14.60
C VAL A 83 3.19 -4.28 -14.62
N ILE A 84 3.58 -5.17 -13.71
CA ILE A 84 4.96 -5.67 -13.62
C ILE A 84 5.39 -6.38 -14.90
N LEU A 85 4.53 -7.23 -15.48
CA LEU A 85 4.83 -7.92 -16.73
C LEU A 85 5.00 -6.94 -17.89
N ASN A 86 4.14 -5.92 -17.96
CA ASN A 86 4.25 -4.88 -18.97
C ASN A 86 5.54 -4.07 -18.79
N ASP A 87 5.98 -3.83 -17.56
CA ASP A 87 7.25 -3.15 -17.29
C ASP A 87 8.46 -3.93 -17.79
N TYR A 88 8.45 -5.27 -17.65
CA TYR A 88 9.50 -6.13 -18.21
C TYR A 88 9.48 -6.16 -19.75
N GLN A 89 8.34 -5.87 -20.37
CA GLN A 89 8.21 -5.80 -21.83
C GLN A 89 8.51 -4.40 -22.38
N ASP A 90 8.50 -3.37 -21.54
CA ASP A 90 8.81 -1.98 -21.92
C ASP A 90 10.32 -1.84 -22.15
N ALA A 91 10.73 -2.04 -23.41
CA ALA A 91 12.12 -1.92 -23.83
C ALA A 91 12.72 -0.54 -23.50
N GLN A 92 11.93 0.54 -23.54
CA GLN A 92 12.43 1.89 -23.24
C GLN A 92 12.77 2.04 -21.75
N PHE A 93 11.92 1.50 -20.89
CA PHE A 93 12.19 1.50 -19.45
C PHE A 93 13.37 0.61 -19.09
N VAL A 94 13.46 -0.59 -19.67
CA VAL A 94 14.58 -1.51 -19.44
C VAL A 94 15.90 -0.90 -19.92
N GLU A 95 15.91 -0.26 -21.09
CA GLU A 95 17.08 0.45 -21.61
C GLU A 95 17.48 1.61 -20.69
N ALA A 96 16.51 2.42 -20.27
CA ALA A 96 16.76 3.53 -19.35
C ALA A 96 17.32 3.07 -18.00
N ASP A 97 16.73 2.02 -17.40
CA ASP A 97 17.20 1.45 -16.13
C ASP A 97 18.61 0.90 -16.26
N ASN A 98 18.91 0.15 -17.33
CA ASN A 98 20.25 -0.38 -17.57
C ASN A 98 21.29 0.73 -17.76
N HIS A 99 20.95 1.82 -18.45
CA HIS A 99 21.84 2.96 -18.64
C HIS A 99 22.10 3.73 -17.35
N ILE A 100 21.08 3.92 -16.50
CA ILE A 100 21.21 4.75 -15.29
C ILE A 100 21.62 3.97 -14.03
N SER A 101 21.42 2.65 -14.02
CA SER A 101 21.75 1.74 -12.91
C SER A 101 23.21 1.87 -12.41
N PRO A 102 24.24 2.00 -13.28
CA PRO A 102 25.61 2.22 -12.83
C PRO A 102 25.79 3.51 -12.01
N TYR A 103 25.08 4.58 -12.36
CA TYR A 103 25.13 5.86 -11.65
C TYR A 103 24.41 5.78 -10.30
N ILE A 104 23.24 5.15 -10.28
CA ILE A 104 22.46 4.89 -9.05
C ILE A 104 23.25 4.02 -8.06
N ARG A 105 23.91 2.97 -8.56
CA ARG A 105 24.74 2.05 -7.76
C ARG A 105 26.07 2.69 -7.32
N GLY A 106 26.44 3.83 -7.90
CA GLY A 106 27.70 4.51 -7.61
C GLY A 106 28.93 3.80 -8.18
N THR A 107 28.74 2.97 -9.20
CA THR A 107 29.83 2.29 -9.92
C THR A 107 30.26 3.07 -11.16
N ALA A 108 29.50 4.06 -11.60
CA ALA A 108 29.90 4.99 -12.64
C ALA A 108 30.90 6.00 -12.08
N VAL A 109 32.04 6.11 -12.77
CA VAL A 109 33.17 6.94 -12.35
C VAL A 109 33.62 7.77 -13.54
N ASP A 110 33.93 9.04 -13.30
CA ASP A 110 34.49 9.96 -14.29
C ASP A 110 35.97 9.63 -14.60
N ASP A 111 36.55 10.25 -15.62
CA ASP A 111 37.96 10.10 -16.05
C ASP A 111 38.96 10.33 -14.90
N ASN A 112 38.57 11.10 -13.88
CA ASN A 112 39.36 11.40 -12.68
C ASN A 112 39.16 10.40 -11.52
N ASN A 113 38.49 9.27 -11.78
CA ASN A 113 38.12 8.28 -10.78
C ASN A 113 37.20 8.82 -9.65
N ALA A 114 36.47 9.91 -9.92
CA ALA A 114 35.46 10.48 -9.02
C ALA A 114 34.05 9.98 -9.35
N ARG A 115 33.23 9.74 -8.32
CA ARG A 115 31.83 9.32 -8.50
C ARG A 115 31.02 10.48 -9.07
N ILE A 116 30.30 10.21 -10.16
CA ILE A 116 29.40 11.19 -10.79
C ILE A 116 28.16 11.37 -9.91
N ASP A 117 27.85 12.62 -9.52
CA ASP A 117 26.63 12.92 -8.76
C ASP A 117 25.42 12.94 -9.71
N LEU A 118 24.31 12.33 -9.29
CA LEU A 118 23.07 12.31 -10.08
C LEU A 118 22.53 13.72 -10.34
N TYR A 119 22.86 14.68 -9.46
CA TYR A 119 22.49 16.08 -9.65
C TYR A 119 23.24 16.77 -10.81
N GLU A 120 24.47 16.35 -11.11
CA GLU A 120 25.21 16.88 -12.27
C GLU A 120 24.56 16.43 -13.58
N ILE A 121 24.13 15.17 -13.63
CA ILE A 121 23.36 14.60 -14.73
C ILE A 121 22.04 15.36 -14.90
N TYR A 122 21.34 15.63 -13.80
CA TYR A 122 20.06 16.36 -13.84
C TYR A 122 20.19 17.80 -14.33
N GLN A 123 21.21 18.55 -13.89
CA GLN A 123 21.44 19.92 -14.35
C GLN A 123 21.80 19.98 -15.85
N ASN A 124 22.39 18.93 -16.40
CA ASN A 124 22.83 18.83 -17.79
C ASN A 124 23.57 20.10 -18.28
N LYS A 125 24.57 20.55 -17.50
CA LYS A 125 25.36 21.72 -17.90
C LYS A 125 26.09 21.42 -19.21
N GLY A 126 25.79 22.21 -20.25
CA GLY A 126 26.45 22.10 -21.55
C GLY A 126 25.95 20.98 -22.47
N GLY A 127 24.83 20.31 -22.12
CA GLY A 127 24.21 19.30 -23.00
C GLY A 127 24.90 17.93 -23.01
N GLN A 128 25.94 17.74 -22.19
CA GLN A 128 26.73 16.50 -22.13
C GLN A 128 25.93 15.29 -21.64
N TRP A 129 24.90 15.51 -20.83
CA TRP A 129 24.14 14.48 -20.12
C TRP A 129 22.67 14.41 -20.55
N GLU A 130 22.31 14.94 -21.71
CA GLU A 130 20.89 15.05 -22.11
C GLU A 130 20.20 13.68 -22.18
N LYS A 131 20.91 12.64 -22.65
CA LYS A 131 20.38 11.27 -22.71
C LYS A 131 20.21 10.67 -21.32
N GLU A 132 21.26 10.75 -20.50
CA GLU A 132 21.32 10.22 -19.14
C GLU A 132 20.28 10.89 -18.24
N ARG A 133 20.07 12.19 -18.40
CA ARG A 133 19.00 12.95 -17.75
C ARG A 133 17.63 12.42 -18.14
N GLY A 134 17.39 12.17 -19.43
CA GLY A 134 16.15 11.58 -19.92
C GLY A 134 15.87 10.21 -19.31
N HIS A 135 16.90 9.34 -19.28
CA HIS A 135 16.80 8.02 -18.67
C HIS A 135 16.57 8.08 -17.15
N LEU A 136 17.30 8.96 -16.45
CA LEU A 136 17.15 9.19 -15.01
C LEU A 136 15.72 9.62 -14.66
N LEU A 137 15.18 10.60 -15.36
CA LEU A 137 13.82 11.08 -15.13
C LEU A 137 12.78 10.01 -15.46
N THR A 138 12.98 9.24 -16.53
CA THR A 138 12.10 8.12 -16.90
C THR A 138 12.02 7.10 -15.76
N VAL A 139 13.17 6.72 -15.20
CA VAL A 139 13.23 5.75 -14.10
C VAL A 139 12.57 6.30 -12.84
N ILE A 140 12.91 7.50 -12.39
CA ILE A 140 12.35 8.07 -11.16
C ILE A 140 10.83 8.30 -11.30
N ASN A 141 10.37 8.85 -12.43
CA ASN A 141 8.96 9.08 -12.69
C ASN A 141 8.15 7.78 -12.70
N ARG A 142 8.72 6.71 -13.27
CA ARG A 142 8.08 5.39 -13.26
C ARG A 142 7.95 4.85 -11.83
N HIS A 143 8.98 5.01 -11.00
CA HIS A 143 8.95 4.58 -9.60
C HIS A 143 7.97 5.40 -8.74
N GLU A 144 7.85 6.71 -8.99
CA GLU A 144 6.81 7.55 -8.38
C GLU A 144 5.40 7.11 -8.79
N PHE A 145 5.21 6.73 -10.05
CA PHE A 145 3.94 6.19 -10.51
C PHE A 145 3.57 4.91 -9.76
N TYR A 146 4.51 3.96 -9.59
CA TYR A 146 4.24 2.76 -8.78
C TYR A 146 3.91 3.13 -7.34
N ALA A 147 4.66 4.06 -6.75
CA ALA A 147 4.41 4.49 -5.38
C ALA A 147 3.01 5.09 -5.21
N CYS A 148 2.61 5.97 -6.13
CA CYS A 148 1.27 6.54 -6.17
C CYS A 148 0.18 5.45 -6.33
N ALA A 149 0.40 4.47 -7.22
CA ALA A 149 -0.57 3.40 -7.48
C ALA A 149 -0.72 2.42 -6.29
N ILE A 150 0.36 2.20 -5.53
CA ILE A 150 0.35 1.40 -4.31
C ILE A 150 -0.28 2.18 -3.14
N ASN A 151 0.13 3.43 -2.92
CA ASN A 151 -0.39 4.26 -1.83
C ASN A 151 -1.88 4.58 -1.99
N SER A 152 -2.36 4.71 -3.23
CA SER A 152 -3.80 4.84 -3.54
C SER A 152 -4.57 3.50 -3.45
N GLY A 153 -3.86 2.38 -3.24
CA GLY A 153 -4.45 1.06 -3.08
C GLY A 153 -4.98 0.44 -4.38
N VAL A 154 -4.58 0.95 -5.55
CA VAL A 154 -4.90 0.36 -6.85
C VAL A 154 -4.14 -0.95 -7.04
N LEU A 155 -2.87 -0.95 -6.65
CA LEU A 155 -1.99 -2.13 -6.70
C LEU A 155 -1.93 -2.87 -5.35
N ASP A 156 -1.51 -4.12 -5.40
CA ASP A 156 -1.27 -4.99 -4.25
C ASP A 156 0.16 -4.75 -3.74
N GLU A 157 0.28 -4.09 -2.58
CA GLU A 157 1.56 -3.76 -1.96
C GLU A 157 2.37 -5.01 -1.61
N ASP A 158 1.73 -6.05 -1.08
CA ASP A 158 2.42 -7.26 -0.61
C ASP A 158 3.12 -7.97 -1.77
N LEU A 159 2.42 -8.11 -2.90
CA LEU A 159 2.96 -8.72 -4.11
C LEU A 159 4.11 -7.87 -4.69
N PHE A 160 3.90 -6.56 -4.82
CA PHE A 160 4.91 -5.68 -5.41
C PHE A 160 6.17 -5.60 -4.54
N LYS A 161 6.00 -5.50 -3.23
CA LYS A 161 7.09 -5.44 -2.26
C LYS A 161 7.96 -6.70 -2.33
N ARG A 162 7.38 -7.90 -2.44
CA ARG A 162 8.16 -9.16 -2.58
C ARG A 162 9.11 -9.14 -3.77
N LEU A 163 8.73 -8.48 -4.86
CA LEU A 163 9.51 -8.43 -6.10
C LEU A 163 10.55 -7.30 -6.11
N HIS A 164 10.18 -6.11 -5.63
CA HIS A 164 10.99 -4.90 -5.84
C HIS A 164 11.52 -4.23 -4.58
N CYS A 165 11.18 -4.66 -3.36
CA CYS A 165 11.51 -3.96 -2.10
C CYS A 165 12.98 -3.49 -2.02
N THR A 166 13.94 -4.41 -2.22
CA THR A 166 15.37 -4.08 -2.14
C THR A 166 15.81 -3.08 -3.21
N ASN A 167 15.35 -3.23 -4.45
CA ASN A 167 15.71 -2.34 -5.55
C ASN A 167 15.10 -0.96 -5.35
N PHE A 168 13.86 -0.90 -4.89
CA PHE A 168 13.12 0.33 -4.60
C PHE A 168 13.78 1.14 -3.47
N ILE A 169 14.19 0.47 -2.39
CA ILE A 169 14.92 1.10 -1.27
C ILE A 169 16.30 1.60 -1.74
N LYS A 170 17.03 0.81 -2.52
CA LYS A 170 18.35 1.20 -3.05
C LYS A 170 18.26 2.40 -3.98
N LEU A 171 17.27 2.41 -4.87
CA LEU A 171 16.99 3.53 -5.77
C LEU A 171 16.78 4.81 -4.95
N TRP A 172 15.86 4.78 -3.98
CA TRP A 172 15.59 5.97 -3.16
C TRP A 172 16.80 6.45 -2.37
N ASN A 173 17.60 5.54 -1.81
CA ASN A 173 18.82 5.94 -1.11
C ASN A 173 19.80 6.72 -2.01
N ALA A 174 19.88 6.36 -3.29
CA ALA A 174 20.72 7.07 -4.26
C ALA A 174 20.07 8.37 -4.76
N VAL A 175 18.77 8.36 -4.99
CA VAL A 175 18.01 9.47 -5.61
C VAL A 175 17.57 10.51 -4.59
N SER A 176 17.46 10.17 -3.30
CA SER A 176 16.98 11.12 -2.27
C SER A 176 17.78 12.44 -2.20
N PRO A 177 19.13 12.48 -2.31
CA PRO A 177 19.86 13.75 -2.30
C PRO A 177 19.54 14.61 -3.53
N LEU A 178 19.35 13.98 -4.70
CA LEU A 178 18.90 14.65 -5.92
C LEU A 178 17.52 15.27 -5.73
N VAL A 179 16.56 14.49 -5.21
CA VAL A 179 15.19 14.96 -4.98
C VAL A 179 15.16 16.14 -4.03
N MET A 180 15.94 16.13 -2.95
CA MET A 180 15.99 17.25 -2.01
C MET A 180 16.52 18.52 -2.69
N LYS A 181 17.58 18.42 -3.51
CA LYS A 181 18.08 19.57 -4.29
C LYS A 181 17.02 20.09 -5.28
N ILE A 182 16.31 19.20 -5.98
CA ILE A 182 15.22 19.60 -6.90
C ILE A 182 14.11 20.32 -6.14
N ARG A 183 13.70 19.82 -4.97
CA ARG A 183 12.66 20.45 -4.14
C ARG A 183 13.07 21.84 -3.66
N GLU A 184 14.35 22.02 -3.30
CA GLU A 184 14.91 23.32 -2.91
C GLU A 184 14.91 24.32 -4.08
N GLU A 185 15.28 23.90 -5.29
CA GLU A 185 15.28 24.73 -6.49
C GLU A 185 13.87 25.13 -6.94
N GLU A 186 12.97 24.15 -7.03
CA GLU A 186 11.58 24.34 -7.51
C GLU A 186 10.65 24.91 -6.43
N ARG A 187 11.09 24.93 -5.17
CA ARG A 187 10.30 25.31 -3.98
C ARG A 187 9.00 24.50 -3.85
N LYS A 188 9.05 23.21 -4.17
CA LYS A 188 7.92 22.29 -4.13
C LYS A 188 8.27 21.03 -3.37
N ASP A 189 7.80 20.92 -2.14
CA ASP A 189 8.09 19.77 -1.27
C ASP A 189 7.37 18.48 -1.68
N THR A 190 6.41 18.56 -2.62
CA THR A 190 5.58 17.43 -3.03
C THR A 190 6.21 16.59 -4.14
N ILE A 191 7.32 17.02 -4.73
CA ILE A 191 7.97 16.29 -5.83
C ILE A 191 8.50 14.95 -5.31
N PHE A 192 8.13 13.84 -5.94
CA PHE A 192 8.54 12.49 -5.57
C PHE A 192 8.19 12.09 -4.13
N ARG A 193 7.07 12.61 -3.62
CA ARG A 193 6.65 12.39 -2.22
C ARG A 193 6.06 11.00 -2.02
N GLU A 194 5.35 10.46 -3.00
CA GLU A 194 4.72 9.14 -2.86
C GLU A 194 5.80 8.06 -2.74
N LEU A 195 6.86 8.17 -3.52
CA LEU A 195 8.05 7.31 -3.46
C LEU A 195 8.72 7.36 -2.08
N GLU A 196 8.89 8.56 -1.52
CA GLU A 196 9.45 8.75 -0.18
C GLU A 196 8.63 8.05 0.91
N ILE A 197 7.31 8.25 0.89
CA ILE A 197 6.37 7.64 1.85
C ILE A 197 6.46 6.13 1.77
N LEU A 198 6.38 5.57 0.56
CA LEU A 198 6.37 4.12 0.37
C LEU A 198 7.70 3.49 0.83
N VAL A 199 8.84 4.13 0.52
CA VAL A 199 10.14 3.64 0.96
C VAL A 199 10.29 3.74 2.48
N ALA A 200 9.79 4.80 3.11
CA ALA A 200 9.80 4.93 4.57
C ALA A 200 9.01 3.79 5.24
N LEU A 201 7.85 3.44 4.69
CA LEU A 201 7.03 2.31 5.15
C LEU A 201 7.79 0.97 5.01
N TRP A 202 8.44 0.75 3.87
CA TRP A 202 9.18 -0.50 3.62
C TRP A 202 10.49 -0.60 4.41
N LYS A 203 11.13 0.53 4.73
CA LYS A 203 12.28 0.56 5.65
C LYS A 203 11.86 0.23 7.08
N ALA A 204 10.68 0.69 7.52
CA ALA A 204 10.14 0.39 8.84
C ALA A 204 9.68 -1.08 8.97
N ASN A 205 9.22 -1.68 7.87
CA ASN A 205 8.82 -3.09 7.80
C ASN A 205 9.53 -3.79 6.63
N PRO A 206 10.82 -4.13 6.74
CA PRO A 206 11.53 -4.81 5.66
C PRO A 206 10.98 -6.23 5.45
N LEU A 207 11.20 -6.78 4.25
CA LEU A 207 10.86 -8.18 3.95
C LEU A 207 11.57 -9.11 4.95
N LYS A 208 10.81 -9.97 5.60
CA LYS A 208 11.36 -11.03 6.46
C LYS A 208 11.43 -12.34 5.70
N ALA A 209 12.29 -13.25 6.15
CA ALA A 209 12.38 -14.60 5.58
C ALA A 209 11.07 -15.40 5.70
N SER A 210 10.16 -15.00 6.61
CA SER A 210 8.82 -15.57 6.77
C SER A 210 7.80 -15.08 5.72
N ASP A 211 8.11 -14.02 4.99
CA ASP A 211 7.19 -13.39 4.02
C ASP A 211 7.42 -13.91 2.59
N LEU A 212 8.45 -14.75 2.42
CA LEU A 212 8.85 -15.47 1.20
C LEU A 212 8.28 -16.89 1.21
#